data_AF-A0A7W0U4E7-F1
#
_entry.id   AF-A0A7W0U4E7-F1
#
_cell.length_a   1.000
_cell.length_b   1.000
_cell.length_c   1.000
_cell.angle_alpha   90.00
_cell.angle_beta   90.00
_cell.angle_gamma   90.00
#
_symmetry.space_group_name_H-M   'P 1'
#
loop_
_entity.id
_entity.type
_entity.pdbx_description
1 polymer ?
#
loop_
_entity_poly.entity_id
_entity_poly.type
_entity_poly.pdbx_seq_one_letter_code
_entity_poly.pdbx_strand_id
1 'polypeptide(L)'
;MKYTVTFRLDEDNPHDVLLGISAIYGYDSIQDLLDQEPEVDELPLGQDASRSAAPAPGGWTLSKMRRYATALQPNAQRILRVVAENAPEISVDDTRAEVGLEDYEYAGTMSSFGFAARKTRGVQSRPFDKVKRVYQINTEIAKLALSALDEPGV
;
A
#
# COMPACT_ATOMS: atom_id res chain seq x y z
N MET A 1 -7.13 -3.80 9.76
CA MET A 1 -7.17 -5.24 10.07
C MET A 1 -5.93 -5.55 10.89
N LYS A 2 -6.07 -6.02 12.14
CA LYS A 2 -4.93 -6.37 12.99
C LYS A 2 -4.62 -7.84 12.74
N TYR A 3 -3.47 -8.15 12.15
CA TYR A 3 -3.03 -9.54 11.99
C TYR A 3 -2.35 -9.97 13.27
N THR A 4 -2.96 -10.90 13.99
CA THR A 4 -2.33 -11.58 15.12
C THR A 4 -1.86 -12.94 14.62
N VAL A 5 -0.55 -13.08 14.45
CA VAL A 5 0.08 -14.37 14.17
C VAL A 5 0.39 -15.00 15.51
N THR A 6 -0.31 -16.08 15.84
CA THR A 6 -0.04 -16.89 17.04
C THR A 6 0.74 -18.12 16.60
N PHE A 7 1.95 -18.29 17.12
CA PHE A 7 2.79 -19.44 16.84
C PHE A 7 3.12 -20.17 18.15
N ARG A 8 3.22 -21.50 18.07
CA ARG A 8 3.61 -22.39 19.15
C ARG A 8 5.00 -22.94 18.84
N LEU A 9 5.98 -22.52 19.64
CA LEU A 9 7.41 -22.81 19.42
C LEU A 9 7.75 -24.32 19.39
N ASP A 10 6.86 -25.16 19.93
CA ASP A 10 6.97 -26.60 20.06
C ASP A 10 6.22 -27.39 18.97
N GLU A 11 5.27 -26.76 18.28
CA GLU A 11 4.42 -27.40 17.26
C GLU A 11 4.69 -26.86 15.84
N ASP A 12 5.01 -25.57 15.72
CA ASP A 12 5.14 -24.90 14.43
C ASP A 12 6.58 -24.91 13.92
N ASN A 13 6.74 -25.25 12.64
CA ASN A 13 8.03 -25.11 11.98
C ASN A 13 8.37 -23.62 11.80
N PRO A 14 9.53 -23.12 12.29
CA PRO A 14 9.90 -21.71 12.17
C PRO A 14 9.96 -21.22 10.72
N HIS A 15 10.26 -22.12 9.76
CA HIS A 15 10.26 -21.80 8.34
C HIS A 15 8.84 -21.47 7.82
N ASP A 16 7.82 -22.20 8.27
CA ASP A 16 6.43 -22.00 7.83
C ASP A 16 5.84 -20.73 8.44
N VAL A 17 6.22 -20.41 9.68
CA VAL A 17 5.88 -19.14 10.33
C VAL A 17 6.48 -17.96 9.57
N LEU A 18 7.76 -18.05 9.20
CA LEU A 18 8.43 -17.00 8.42
C LEU A 18 7.83 -16.84 7.02
N LEU A 19 7.46 -17.93 6.34
CA LEU A 19 6.71 -17.89 5.08
C LEU A 19 5.36 -17.17 5.23
N GLY A 20 4.62 -17.46 6.30
CA GLY A 20 3.36 -16.79 6.60
C GLY A 20 3.54 -15.28 6.83
N ILE A 21 4.57 -14.90 7.58
CA ILE A 21 4.94 -13.50 7.81
C ILE A 21 5.34 -12.81 6.50
N SER A 22 6.21 -13.44 5.71
CA SER A 22 6.61 -12.97 4.38
C SER A 22 5.39 -12.71 3.50
N ALA A 23 4.47 -13.67 3.42
CA ALA A 23 3.24 -13.55 2.64
C ALA A 23 2.37 -12.39 3.12
N ILE A 24 2.14 -12.24 4.44
CA ILE A 24 1.34 -11.14 5.03
C ILE A 24 1.90 -9.77 4.66
N TYR A 25 3.22 -9.65 4.61
CA TYR A 25 3.91 -8.42 4.24
C TYR A 25 4.23 -8.30 2.75
N GLY A 26 3.72 -9.20 1.91
CA GLY A 26 3.84 -9.11 0.45
C GLY A 26 5.23 -9.42 -0.09
N TYR A 27 5.96 -10.32 0.58
CA TYR A 27 7.22 -10.86 0.10
C TYR A 27 7.00 -12.22 -0.56
N ASP A 28 7.68 -12.46 -1.68
CA ASP A 28 7.59 -13.71 -2.45
C ASP A 28 8.38 -14.85 -1.80
N SER A 29 9.33 -14.54 -0.90
CA SER A 29 10.12 -15.53 -0.16
C SER A 29 10.58 -15.04 1.21
N ILE A 30 11.10 -15.95 2.04
CA ILE A 30 11.80 -15.62 3.30
C ILE A 30 13.07 -14.83 3.00
N GLN A 31 13.80 -15.19 1.95
CA GLN A 31 15.02 -14.49 1.57
C GLN A 31 14.72 -13.03 1.20
N ASP A 32 13.60 -12.75 0.53
CA ASP A 32 13.18 -11.37 0.23
C ASP A 32 12.86 -10.54 1.48
N LEU A 33 12.38 -11.19 2.54
CA LEU A 33 12.14 -10.57 3.83
C LEU A 33 13.46 -10.32 4.59
N LEU A 34 14.44 -11.22 4.47
CA LEU A 34 15.74 -11.11 5.15
C LEU A 34 16.71 -10.15 4.44
N ASP A 35 16.66 -10.09 3.10
CA ASP A 35 17.43 -9.18 2.26
C ASP A 35 16.88 -7.75 2.26
N GLN A 36 15.96 -7.45 3.17
CA GLN A 36 15.64 -6.08 3.51
C GLN A 36 16.92 -5.44 4.04
N GLU A 37 17.56 -4.56 3.23
CA GLU A 37 18.33 -3.49 3.85
C GLU A 37 17.39 -2.80 4.85
N PRO A 38 17.86 -2.46 6.08
CA PRO A 38 17.04 -1.75 7.02
C PRO A 38 16.56 -0.49 6.32
N GLU A 39 15.29 -0.51 5.91
CA GLU A 39 14.61 0.64 5.35
C GLU A 39 14.48 1.59 6.52
N VAL A 40 15.50 2.44 6.69
CA VAL A 40 15.40 3.59 7.55
C VAL A 40 14.32 4.42 6.86
N ASP A 41 13.07 4.25 7.29
CA ASP A 41 12.04 5.24 7.06
C ASP A 41 12.73 6.54 7.50
N GLU A 42 13.15 7.37 6.53
CA GLU A 42 13.65 8.71 6.80
C GLU A 42 12.44 9.46 7.33
N LEU A 43 12.18 9.25 8.61
CA LEU A 43 11.28 10.04 9.41
C LEU A 43 11.87 11.45 9.36
N PRO A 44 11.04 12.47 9.09
CA PRO A 44 11.51 13.85 9.12
C PRO A 44 12.27 14.11 10.42
N LEU A 45 13.43 14.76 10.30
CA LEU A 45 14.33 15.10 11.41
C LEU A 45 13.53 15.57 12.64
N GLY A 46 13.47 14.72 13.67
CA GLY A 46 12.74 15.00 14.93
C GLY A 46 11.67 13.98 15.32
N GLN A 47 11.40 12.94 14.52
CA GLN A 47 10.59 11.80 14.95
C GLN A 47 11.47 10.60 15.33
N ASP A 48 11.30 10.11 16.56
CA ASP A 48 12.02 8.95 17.10
C ASP A 48 11.92 7.74 16.17
N ALA A 49 13.07 7.29 15.65
CA ALA A 49 13.25 6.00 14.97
C ALA A 49 12.86 4.78 15.82
N SER A 50 12.52 4.98 17.10
CA SER A 50 11.99 3.95 18.01
C SER A 50 10.50 3.68 17.86
N ARG A 51 9.77 4.45 17.04
CA ARG A 51 8.46 4.04 16.53
C ARG A 51 8.62 3.64 15.07
N SER A 52 9.18 2.45 14.85
CA SER A 52 8.87 1.70 13.62
C SER A 52 7.35 1.62 13.56
N ALA A 53 6.73 2.50 12.78
CA ALA A 53 5.29 2.54 12.63
C ALA A 53 4.92 1.15 12.12
N ALA A 54 4.18 0.39 12.94
CA ALA A 54 3.84 -0.97 12.58
C ALA A 54 3.29 -0.97 11.15
N PRO A 55 3.87 -1.74 10.21
CA PRO A 55 3.46 -1.73 8.82
C PRO A 55 1.94 -1.84 8.71
N ALA A 56 1.33 -0.94 7.94
CA ALA A 56 -0.10 -1.00 7.68
C ALA A 56 -0.44 -2.33 6.98
N PRO A 57 -1.71 -2.78 7.04
CA PRO A 57 -2.12 -4.06 6.46
C PRO A 57 -1.58 -4.25 5.05
N GLY A 58 -1.07 -5.46 4.73
CA GLY A 58 -0.54 -5.78 3.41
C GLY A 58 0.88 -5.25 3.12
N GLY A 59 1.63 -4.83 4.13
CA GLY A 59 3.05 -4.44 4.00
C GLY A 59 3.29 -2.97 3.69
N TRP A 60 2.26 -2.13 3.72
CA TRP A 60 2.36 -0.72 3.39
C TRP A 60 3.06 0.09 4.49
N THR A 61 4.10 0.81 4.10
CA THR A 61 4.78 1.85 4.89
C THR A 61 4.75 3.16 4.10
N LEU A 62 5.12 4.27 4.74
CA LEU A 62 5.16 5.56 4.06
C LEU A 62 6.18 5.53 2.90
N SER A 63 7.39 5.01 3.14
CA SER A 63 8.42 4.88 2.10
C SER A 63 7.99 4.02 0.92
N LYS A 64 7.30 2.90 1.16
CA LYS A 64 6.72 2.06 0.09
C LYS A 64 5.62 2.80 -0.67
N MET A 65 4.75 3.53 0.04
CA MET A 65 3.68 4.32 -0.58
C MET A 65 4.23 5.46 -1.45
N ARG A 66 5.31 6.13 -1.02
CA ARG A 66 6.01 7.14 -1.83
C ARG A 66 6.51 6.54 -3.13
N ARG A 67 7.27 5.44 -3.07
CA ARG A 67 7.75 4.73 -4.28
C ARG A 67 6.60 4.33 -5.19
N TYR A 68 5.53 3.83 -4.61
CA TYR A 68 4.32 3.46 -5.33
C TYR A 68 3.71 4.68 -6.04
N ALA A 69 3.52 5.80 -5.34
CA ALA A 69 2.94 7.02 -5.86
C ALA A 69 3.79 7.68 -6.95
N THR A 70 5.13 7.65 -6.82
CA THR A 70 6.06 8.10 -7.88
C THR A 70 5.99 7.22 -9.13
N ALA A 71 5.69 5.93 -8.97
CA ALA A 71 5.53 5.01 -10.10
C ALA A 71 4.15 5.11 -10.78
N LEU A 72 3.20 5.85 -10.21
CA LEU A 72 1.89 6.09 -10.81
C LEU A 72 1.95 7.18 -11.89
N GLN A 73 1.11 7.02 -12.91
CA GLN A 73 0.81 8.12 -13.82
C GLN A 73 0.04 9.24 -13.10
N PRO A 74 0.12 10.51 -13.55
CA PRO A 74 -0.54 11.64 -12.88
C PRO A 74 -2.04 11.45 -12.66
N ASN A 75 -2.77 10.91 -13.65
CA ASN A 75 -4.20 10.61 -13.49
C ASN A 75 -4.45 9.51 -12.44
N ALA A 76 -3.53 8.55 -12.29
CA ALA A 76 -3.64 7.50 -11.30
C ALA A 76 -3.35 8.03 -9.88
N GLN A 77 -2.45 9.00 -9.74
CA GLN A 77 -2.25 9.71 -8.48
C GLN A 77 -3.52 10.47 -8.06
N ARG A 78 -4.20 11.15 -9.00
CA ARG A 78 -5.49 11.81 -8.75
C ARG A 78 -6.57 10.84 -8.30
N ILE A 79 -6.70 9.68 -8.96
CA ILE A 79 -7.61 8.62 -8.54
C ILE A 79 -7.26 8.10 -7.14
N LEU A 80 -5.97 7.86 -6.85
CA LEU A 80 -5.52 7.41 -5.54
C LEU A 80 -5.88 8.43 -4.45
N ARG A 81 -5.68 9.72 -4.72
CA ARG A 81 -6.04 10.82 -3.81
C ARG A 81 -7.53 10.78 -3.49
N VAL A 82 -8.39 10.79 -4.51
CA VAL A 82 -9.85 10.76 -4.35
C VAL A 82 -10.32 9.54 -3.54
N VAL A 83 -9.78 8.36 -3.84
CA VAL A 83 -10.10 7.14 -3.08
C VAL A 83 -9.64 7.24 -1.62
N ALA A 84 -8.47 7.83 -1.37
CA ALA A 84 -7.93 7.98 -0.02
C ALA A 84 -8.65 9.06 0.80
N GLU A 85 -9.05 10.18 0.20
CA GLU A 85 -9.82 11.25 0.86
C GLU A 85 -11.22 10.76 1.29
N ASN A 86 -11.79 9.83 0.54
CA ASN A 86 -13.11 9.24 0.80
C ASN A 86 -13.04 7.88 1.52
N ALA A 87 -11.93 7.57 2.19
CA ALA A 87 -11.82 6.34 2.98
C ALA A 87 -12.96 6.24 4.03
N PRO A 88 -13.52 5.04 4.29
CA PRO A 88 -13.05 3.74 3.85
C PRO A 88 -13.58 3.28 2.48
N GLU A 89 -14.60 3.94 1.93
CA GLU A 89 -15.32 3.49 0.74
C GLU A 89 -15.78 4.65 -0.14
N ILE A 90 -15.59 4.53 -1.45
CA ILE A 90 -16.16 5.43 -2.45
C ILE A 90 -16.69 4.65 -3.64
N SER A 91 -17.80 5.08 -4.24
CA SER A 91 -18.29 4.42 -5.45
C SER A 91 -17.36 4.71 -6.64
N VAL A 92 -17.32 3.77 -7.59
CA VAL A 92 -16.57 3.95 -8.83
C VAL A 92 -17.10 5.15 -9.60
N ASP A 93 -18.42 5.38 -9.59
CA ASP A 93 -19.04 6.47 -10.32
C ASP A 93 -18.71 7.84 -9.71
N ASP A 94 -18.71 7.95 -8.39
CA ASP A 94 -18.31 9.17 -7.68
C ASP A 94 -16.82 9.45 -7.88
N THR A 95 -15.97 8.42 -7.80
CA THR A 95 -14.54 8.55 -8.10
C THR A 95 -14.31 9.08 -9.52
N ARG A 96 -15.07 8.55 -10.48
CA ARG A 96 -14.98 9.00 -11.88
C ARG A 96 -15.44 10.45 -12.05
N ALA A 97 -16.55 10.81 -11.41
CA ALA A 97 -17.09 12.16 -11.44
C ALA A 97 -16.12 13.17 -10.82
N GLU A 98 -15.49 12.84 -9.69
CA GLU A 98 -14.54 13.74 -9.02
C GLU A 98 -13.23 13.93 -9.79
N VAL A 99 -12.69 12.86 -10.37
CA VAL A 99 -11.44 12.96 -11.14
C VAL A 99 -11.70 13.61 -12.52
N GLY A 100 -12.93 13.53 -13.03
CA GLY A 100 -13.34 14.17 -14.28
C GLY A 100 -12.67 13.57 -15.51
N LEU A 101 -12.47 12.25 -15.53
CA LEU A 101 -11.87 11.53 -16.65
C LEU A 101 -12.93 10.82 -17.50
N GLU A 102 -12.71 10.81 -18.81
CA GLU A 102 -13.50 10.04 -19.77
C GLU A 102 -13.33 8.52 -19.55
N ASP A 103 -14.30 7.72 -19.98
CA ASP A 103 -14.34 6.26 -19.77
C ASP A 103 -13.04 5.56 -20.19
N TYR A 104 -12.52 5.90 -21.37
CA TYR A 104 -11.31 5.28 -21.92
C TYR A 104 -10.05 5.66 -21.15
N GLU A 105 -9.94 6.92 -20.70
CA GLU A 105 -8.81 7.41 -19.93
C GLU A 105 -8.80 6.81 -18.54
N TYR A 106 -9.97 6.70 -17.92
CA TYR A 106 -10.14 6.07 -16.63
C TYR A 106 -9.72 4.60 -16.68
N ALA A 107 -10.21 3.83 -17.67
CA ALA A 107 -9.84 2.43 -17.84
C ALA A 107 -8.33 2.25 -18.09
N GLY A 108 -7.72 3.09 -18.93
CA GLY A 108 -6.28 3.09 -19.16
C GLY A 108 -5.48 3.39 -17.89
N THR A 109 -5.92 4.39 -17.12
CA THR A 109 -5.27 4.83 -15.87
C THR A 109 -5.27 3.73 -14.81
N MET A 110 -6.32 2.93 -14.72
CA MET A 110 -6.41 1.83 -13.74
C MET A 110 -5.31 0.77 -13.91
N SER A 111 -4.74 0.63 -15.11
CA SER A 111 -3.62 -0.29 -15.36
C SER A 111 -2.33 0.15 -14.66
N SER A 112 -2.15 1.46 -14.43
CA SER A 112 -0.98 2.02 -13.74
C SER A 112 -0.87 1.52 -12.29
N PHE A 113 -1.99 1.26 -11.62
CA PHE A 113 -2.00 0.77 -10.24
C PHE A 113 -1.41 -0.64 -10.14
N GLY A 114 -1.76 -1.53 -11.07
CA GLY A 114 -1.21 -2.89 -11.10
C GLY A 114 0.29 -2.90 -11.40
N PHE A 115 0.73 -2.01 -12.29
CA PHE A 115 2.15 -1.84 -12.60
C PHE A 115 2.95 -1.29 -11.42
N ALA A 116 2.46 -0.24 -10.75
CA ALA A 116 3.13 0.36 -9.60
C ALA A 116 3.21 -0.63 -8.42
N ALA A 117 2.18 -1.45 -8.20
CA ALA A 117 2.19 -2.45 -7.13
C ALA A 117 3.30 -3.49 -7.36
N ARG A 118 3.43 -4.01 -8.59
CA ARG A 118 4.50 -4.96 -8.96
C ARG A 118 5.91 -4.39 -8.83
N LYS A 119 6.07 -3.08 -8.98
CA LYS A 119 7.36 -2.39 -8.81
C LYS A 119 7.69 -2.06 -7.36
N THR A 120 6.72 -2.18 -6.45
CA THR A 120 6.90 -1.89 -5.03
C THR A 120 7.12 -3.21 -4.31
N ARG A 121 8.37 -3.51 -3.93
CA ARG A 121 8.70 -4.76 -3.21
C ARG A 121 8.11 -4.74 -1.80
N GLY A 122 7.61 -5.88 -1.32
CA GLY A 122 7.09 -6.02 0.04
C GLY A 122 5.73 -5.36 0.25
N VAL A 123 4.87 -5.36 -0.77
CA VAL A 123 3.43 -5.06 -0.64
C VAL A 123 2.64 -6.15 -1.36
N GLN A 124 1.55 -6.62 -0.75
CA GLN A 124 0.79 -7.75 -1.29
C GLN A 124 0.04 -7.40 -2.59
N SER A 125 -0.52 -6.19 -2.65
CA SER A 125 -1.41 -5.77 -3.73
C SER A 125 -1.49 -4.24 -3.79
N ARG A 126 -2.35 -3.72 -4.68
CA ARG A 126 -2.75 -2.31 -4.69
C ARG A 126 -3.26 -1.86 -3.30
N PRO A 127 -3.16 -0.56 -2.97
CA PRO A 127 -3.56 -0.05 -1.66
C PRO A 127 -5.07 -0.06 -1.40
N PHE A 128 -5.88 -0.30 -2.43
CA PHE A 128 -7.33 -0.43 -2.35
C PHE A 128 -7.82 -1.59 -3.21
N ASP A 129 -8.99 -2.10 -2.87
CA ASP A 129 -9.70 -3.14 -3.60
C ASP A 129 -10.94 -2.59 -4.30
N LYS A 130 -11.38 -3.29 -5.34
CA LYS A 130 -12.66 -3.01 -6.01
C LYS A 130 -13.63 -4.13 -5.71
N VAL A 131 -14.65 -3.84 -4.92
CA VAL A 131 -15.75 -4.77 -4.62
C VAL A 131 -17.00 -4.28 -5.35
N LYS A 132 -17.38 -4.98 -6.43
CA LYS A 132 -18.46 -4.56 -7.34
C LYS A 132 -18.19 -3.15 -7.93
N ARG A 133 -18.97 -2.14 -7.52
CA ARG A 133 -18.86 -0.74 -7.94
C ARG A 133 -18.36 0.17 -6.82
N VAL A 134 -17.68 -0.37 -5.81
CA VAL A 134 -17.14 0.40 -4.69
C VAL A 134 -15.63 0.12 -4.59
N TYR A 135 -14.85 1.18 -4.45
CA TYR A 135 -13.45 1.07 -4.01
C TYR A 135 -13.40 1.09 -2.50
N GLN A 136 -12.67 0.14 -1.93
CA GLN A 136 -12.46 0.01 -0.50
C GLN A 136 -10.99 0.20 -0.19
N ILE A 137 -10.67 1.13 0.71
CA ILE A 137 -9.31 1.39 1.18
C ILE A 137 -9.28 1.36 2.70
N ASN A 138 -8.25 0.73 3.26
CA ASN A 138 -8.05 0.79 4.71
C ASN A 138 -7.66 2.22 5.12
N THR A 139 -8.29 2.76 6.16
CA THR A 139 -8.06 4.13 6.62
C THR A 139 -6.59 4.45 6.94
N GLU A 140 -5.82 3.49 7.45
CA GLU A 140 -4.38 3.71 7.70
C GLU A 140 -3.58 3.75 6.40
N ILE A 141 -3.92 2.91 5.42
CA ILE A 141 -3.31 2.96 4.08
C ILE A 141 -3.69 4.27 3.36
N ALA A 142 -4.93 4.74 3.53
CA ALA A 142 -5.38 6.01 2.98
C ALA A 142 -4.58 7.20 3.54
N LYS A 143 -4.33 7.23 4.87
CA LYS A 143 -3.46 8.24 5.48
C LYS A 143 -2.06 8.22 4.88
N LEU A 144 -1.46 7.03 4.72
CA LEU A 144 -0.16 6.87 4.07
C LEU A 144 -0.18 7.39 2.63
N ALA A 145 -1.25 7.10 1.87
CA ALA A 145 -1.39 7.55 0.48
C ALA A 145 -1.47 9.07 0.40
N LEU A 146 -2.25 9.73 1.25
CA LEU A 146 -2.33 11.19 1.29
C LEU A 146 -1.00 11.81 1.69
N SER A 147 -0.35 11.31 2.75
CA SER A 147 0.97 11.79 3.16
C SER A 147 2.03 11.64 2.07
N ALA A 148 2.00 10.53 1.31
CA ALA A 148 2.91 10.33 0.19
C ALA A 148 2.62 11.25 -1.00
N LEU A 149 1.35 11.54 -1.29
CA LEU A 149 0.93 12.39 -2.41
C LEU A 149 1.06 13.90 -2.13
N ASP A 150 1.15 14.30 -0.87
CA ASP A 150 1.34 15.70 -0.45
C ASP A 150 2.83 16.11 -0.41
N GLU A 151 3.74 15.16 -0.60
CA GLU A 151 5.18 15.45 -0.60
C GLU A 151 5.69 16.01 -1.93
N PRO A 152 6.64 16.95 -1.88
CA PRO A 152 7.23 17.52 -3.09
C PRO A 152 8.06 16.47 -3.84
N GLY A 153 7.67 16.18 -5.09
CA GLY A 153 8.37 15.23 -5.95
C GLY A 153 7.58 13.96 -6.29
N VAL A 154 6.37 13.83 -5.74
CA VAL A 154 5.30 12.93 -6.22
C VAL A 154 4.33 13.74 -7.07
#